data_AF-A0A1F9BP13-F1
#
_entry.id   AF-A0A1F9BP13-F1
#
_cell.length_a   1.000
_cell.length_b   1.000
_cell.length_c   1.000
_cell.angle_alpha   90.00
_cell.angle_beta   90.00
_cell.angle_gamma   90.00
#
_symmetry.space_group_name_H-M   'P 1'
#
loop_
_entity.id
_entity.type
_entity.pdbx_description
1 polymer ?
#
loop_
_entity_poly.entity_id
_entity_poly.type
_entity_poly.pdbx_seq_one_letter_code
_entity_poly.pdbx_strand_id
1 'polypeptide(L)'
;MPDHLHLLVVGEDDQSNLKKFTNLFKQKSGYWFKKSYNENLWHVSFYDHILRKEESMEDVALYILGNPVRKGLVSDPREYAFSWSFYQG
;
A
#
# COMPACT_ATOMS: atom_id res chain seq x y z
N MET A 1 -5.31 -2.45 -5.91
CA MET A 1 -5.83 -2.47 -7.29
C MET A 1 -5.24 -3.67 -8.02
N PRO A 2 -5.83 -4.14 -9.12
CA PRO A 2 -5.40 -5.38 -9.79
C PRO A 2 -3.93 -5.38 -10.22
N ASP A 3 -3.40 -4.20 -10.53
CA ASP A 3 -2.05 -3.98 -11.08
C ASP A 3 -1.09 -3.27 -10.10
N HIS A 4 -1.59 -2.68 -9.01
CA HIS A 4 -0.75 -1.98 -8.02
C HIS A 4 -1.39 -1.88 -6.63
N LEU A 5 -0.56 -1.54 -5.64
CA LEU A 5 -0.91 -1.38 -4.24
C LEU A 5 -0.63 0.05 -3.77
N HIS A 6 -1.53 0.62 -2.96
CA HIS A 6 -1.28 1.81 -2.17
C HIS A 6 -1.19 1.43 -0.70
N LEU A 7 -0.20 1.99 0.00
CA LEU A 7 0.01 1.77 1.44
C LEU A 7 0.13 3.12 2.13
N LEU A 8 -0.55 3.26 3.26
CA LEU A 8 -0.31 4.32 4.23
C LEU A 8 0.35 3.67 5.45
N VAL A 9 1.57 4.09 5.77
CA VAL A 9 2.38 3.52 6.85
C VAL A 9 2.95 4.63 7.71
N VAL A 10 3.11 4.33 9.00
CA VAL A 10 3.72 5.24 9.97
C VAL A 10 4.97 4.57 10.54
N GLY A 11 6.05 5.34 10.71
CA GLY A 11 7.22 4.88 11.46
C GLY A 11 6.90 4.91 12.95
N GLU A 12 7.22 3.85 13.67
CA GLU A 12 6.97 3.75 15.11
C GLU A 12 7.99 4.57 15.93
N ASP A 13 9.16 4.83 15.36
CA ASP A 13 10.25 5.57 15.97
C ASP A 13 11.13 6.31 14.93
N ASP A 14 12.06 7.13 15.43
CA ASP A 14 12.99 7.91 14.60
C ASP A 14 14.02 7.06 13.83
N GLN A 15 14.14 5.76 14.14
CA GLN A 15 15.01 4.82 13.43
C GLN A 15 14.29 4.13 12.25
N SER A 16 12.99 4.38 12.10
CA SER A 16 12.17 3.83 11.03
C SER A 16 12.66 4.30 9.65
N ASN A 17 12.73 3.36 8.70
CA ASN A 17 13.28 3.62 7.36
C ASN A 17 12.37 3.05 6.27
N LEU A 18 11.69 3.94 5.54
CA LEU A 18 10.74 3.58 4.48
C LEU A 18 11.39 2.72 3.40
N LYS A 19 12.60 3.06 2.95
CA LYS A 19 13.29 2.30 1.89
C LYS A 19 13.59 0.87 2.33
N LYS A 20 14.07 0.69 3.58
CA LYS A 20 14.33 -0.63 4.15
C LYS A 20 13.05 -1.45 4.29
N PHE A 21 11.98 -0.82 4.78
CA PHE A 21 10.65 -1.42 4.87
C PHE A 21 10.17 -1.90 3.50
N THR A 22 10.14 -1.01 2.50
CA THR A 22 9.65 -1.33 1.15
C THR A 22 10.47 -2.43 0.49
N ASN A 23 11.80 -2.41 0.65
CA ASN A 23 12.68 -3.46 0.13
C ASN A 23 12.36 -4.83 0.74
N LEU A 24 12.22 -4.91 2.06
CA LEU A 24 11.89 -6.16 2.76
C LEU A 24 10.48 -6.64 2.42
N PHE A 25 9.51 -5.73 2.36
CA PHE A 25 8.13 -6.03 1.98
C PHE A 25 8.08 -6.65 0.58
N LYS A 26 8.67 -5.99 -0.43
CA LYS A 26 8.70 -6.46 -1.82
C LYS A 26 9.48 -7.76 -1.98
N GLN A 27 10.60 -7.91 -1.28
CA GLN A 27 11.42 -9.13 -1.32
C GLN A 27 10.64 -10.34 -0.78
N LYS A 28 10.07 -10.22 0.43
CA LYS A 28 9.37 -11.34 1.07
C LYS A 28 8.13 -11.72 0.26
N SER A 29 7.24 -10.77 -0.03
CA SER A 29 6.02 -11.04 -0.79
C SER A 29 6.33 -11.54 -2.21
N GLY A 30 7.33 -10.97 -2.89
CA GLY A 30 7.77 -11.41 -4.21
C GLY A 30 8.33 -12.83 -4.21
N TYR A 31 9.11 -13.22 -3.18
CA TYR A 31 9.61 -14.59 -3.04
C TYR A 31 8.47 -15.60 -2.90
N TRP A 32 7.51 -15.33 -2.00
CA TRP A 32 6.35 -16.21 -1.81
C TRP A 32 5.51 -16.32 -3.08
N PHE A 33 5.24 -15.20 -3.74
CA PHE A 33 4.47 -15.18 -4.98
C PHE A 33 5.19 -15.95 -6.10
N LYS A 34 6.49 -15.74 -6.28
CA LYS A 34 7.29 -16.48 -7.28
C LYS A 34 7.29 -17.98 -7.00
N LYS A 35 7.35 -18.39 -5.73
CA LYS A 35 7.29 -19.80 -5.35
C LYS A 35 5.93 -20.43 -5.66
N SER A 36 4.83 -19.68 -5.49
CA SER A 36 3.46 -20.17 -5.70
C SER A 36 3.01 -20.13 -7.15
N TYR A 37 3.41 -19.11 -7.91
CA TYR A 37 2.87 -18.82 -9.25
C TYR A 37 3.93 -18.80 -10.35
N ASN A 38 5.21 -18.97 -10.01
CA ASN A 38 6.35 -18.88 -10.95
C ASN A 38 6.44 -17.56 -11.73
N GLU A 39 5.86 -16.48 -11.22
CA GLU A 39 5.89 -15.13 -11.81
C GLU A 39 6.50 -14.09 -10.86
N ASN A 40 6.96 -12.98 -11.42
CA ASN A 40 7.46 -11.85 -10.63
C ASN A 40 6.30 -10.96 -10.23
N LEU A 41 6.15 -10.67 -8.93
CA LEU A 41 5.03 -9.87 -8.43
C LEU A 41 5.21 -8.35 -8.64
N TRP A 42 6.43 -7.84 -8.44
CA TRP A 42 6.67 -6.40 -8.32
C TRP A 42 7.48 -5.83 -9.47
N HIS A 43 7.10 -4.62 -9.91
CA HIS A 43 7.99 -3.73 -10.65
C HIS A 43 9.22 -3.36 -9.81
N VAL A 44 10.33 -2.99 -10.45
CA VAL A 44 11.59 -2.63 -9.78
C VAL A 44 11.42 -1.42 -8.86
N SER A 45 10.81 -0.34 -9.38
CA SER A 45 10.62 0.92 -8.66
C SER A 45 9.37 0.94 -7.78
N PHE A 46 9.23 1.99 -6.98
CA PHE A 46 8.02 2.37 -6.27
C PHE A 46 7.95 3.90 -6.20
N TYR A 47 6.78 4.42 -5.89
CA TYR A 47 6.57 5.84 -5.59
C TYR A 47 6.34 5.99 -4.10
N ASP A 48 6.98 6.99 -3.48
CA ASP A 48 6.74 7.38 -2.09
C ASP A 48 6.44 8.87 -1.97
N HIS A 49 5.68 9.19 -0.94
CA HIS A 49 5.33 10.55 -0.55
C HIS A 49 5.34 10.61 0.99
N ILE A 50 6.17 11.47 1.55
CA ILE A 50 6.25 11.69 3.00
C ILE A 50 5.23 12.76 3.38
N LEU A 51 4.26 12.39 4.22
CA LEU A 51 3.23 13.31 4.70
C LEU A 51 3.84 14.38 5.60
N ARG A 52 3.55 15.65 5.26
CA ARG A 52 3.91 16.80 6.09
C ARG A 52 2.82 17.09 7.12
N LYS A 53 3.12 17.92 8.12
CA LYS A 53 2.17 18.23 9.22
C LYS A 53 0.86 18.85 8.73
N GLU A 54 0.87 19.47 7.57
CA GLU A 54 -0.27 20.13 6.97
C GLU A 54 -1.19 19.18 6.18
N GLU A 55 -0.74 17.95 5.91
CA GLU A 55 -1.51 16.93 5.21
C GLU A 55 -2.25 16.05 6.22
N SER A 56 -3.57 15.92 6.10
CA SER A 56 -4.36 15.03 6.95
C SER A 56 -4.11 13.57 6.58
N MET A 57 -3.76 12.76 7.59
CA MET A 57 -3.63 11.32 7.44
C MET A 57 -4.97 10.70 7.01
N GLU A 58 -6.08 11.23 7.53
CA GLU A 58 -7.43 10.83 7.21
C GLU A 58 -7.76 11.09 5.74
N ASP A 59 -7.41 12.27 5.21
CA ASP A 59 -7.62 12.58 3.78
C ASP A 59 -6.86 11.62 2.87
N VAL A 60 -5.63 11.26 3.25
CA VAL A 60 -4.83 10.29 2.49
C VAL A 60 -5.43 8.88 2.59
N ALA A 61 -5.89 8.48 3.77
CA ALA A 61 -6.58 7.21 3.96
C ALA A 61 -7.87 7.14 3.11
N LEU A 62 -8.68 8.20 3.12
CA LEU A 62 -9.90 8.31 2.32
C LEU A 62 -9.58 8.29 0.83
N TYR A 63 -8.51 8.96 0.39
CA TYR A 63 -8.04 8.88 -1.00
C TYR A 63 -7.69 7.45 -1.40
N ILE A 64 -6.95 6.72 -0.55
CA ILE A 64 -6.57 5.32 -0.81
C ILE A 64 -7.81 4.43 -0.91
N LEU A 65 -8.73 4.54 0.06
CA LEU A 65 -9.98 3.79 0.08
C LEU A 65 -10.88 4.11 -1.11
N GLY A 66 -10.86 5.34 -1.62
CA GLY A 66 -11.64 5.78 -2.78
C GLY A 66 -11.07 5.35 -4.14
N ASN A 67 -9.81 4.93 -4.22
CA ASN A 67 -9.17 4.59 -5.50
C ASN A 67 -9.86 3.46 -6.29
N PRO A 68 -10.36 2.38 -5.66
CA PRO A 68 -11.13 1.35 -6.37
C PRO A 68 -12.35 1.92 -7.09
N VAL A 69 -13.08 2.86 -6.48
CA VAL A 69 -14.22 3.55 -7.12
C VAL A 69 -13.74 4.44 -8.27
N ARG A 70 -12.66 5.22 -8.05
CA ARG A 70 -12.07 6.07 -9.10
C ARG A 70 -11.60 5.28 -10.32
N LYS A 71 -11.26 4.00 -10.15
CA LYS A 71 -10.91 3.07 -11.24
C LYS A 71 -12.09 2.29 -11.81
N GLY A 72 -13.30 2.49 -11.29
CA GLY A 72 -14.50 1.78 -11.73
C GLY A 72 -14.53 0.30 -11.36
N LEU A 73 -13.78 -0.13 -10.35
CA LEU A 73 -13.75 -1.52 -9.89
C LEU A 73 -14.97 -1.88 -9.04
N VAL A 74 -15.52 -0.90 -8.33
CA VAL A 74 -16.67 -1.00 -7.44
C VAL A 74 -17.44 0.32 -7.45
N SER A 75 -18.70 0.30 -7.02
CA SER A 75 -19.53 1.50 -6.92
C SER A 75 -19.36 2.23 -5.58
N ASP A 76 -18.99 1.46 -4.54
CA ASP A 76 -18.76 1.94 -3.19
C ASP A 76 -17.38 1.45 -2.69
N PRO A 77 -16.58 2.30 -2.00
CA PRO A 77 -15.28 1.88 -1.46
C PRO A 77 -15.33 0.62 -0.59
N ARG A 78 -16.46 0.39 0.11
CA ARG A 78 -16.69 -0.73 1.03
C ARG A 78 -16.90 -2.06 0.31
N GLU A 79 -17.19 -2.04 -0.99
CA GLU A 79 -17.37 -3.24 -1.81
C GLU A 79 -16.04 -3.84 -2.28
N TYR A 80 -14.93 -3.09 -2.18
CA TYR A 80 -13.64 -3.59 -2.62
C TYR A 80 -12.99 -4.47 -1.54
N ALA A 81 -13.15 -5.79 -1.68
CA ALA A 81 -12.65 -6.79 -0.73
C ALA A 81 -11.13 -6.78 -0.49
N PHE A 82 -10.35 -6.03 -1.28
CA PHE A 82 -8.90 -5.90 -1.14
C PHE A 82 -8.48 -4.55 -0.51
N SER A 83 -9.44 -3.69 -0.14
CA SER A 83 -9.21 -2.52 0.71
C SER A 83 -9.19 -2.99 2.17
N TRP A 84 -8.03 -3.41 2.66
CA TRP A 84 -7.85 -3.75 4.08
C TRP A 84 -7.18 -2.59 4.81
N SER A 85 -7.76 -2.16 5.93
CA SER A 85 -7.10 -1.30 6.92
C SER A 85 -6.79 -2.13 8.15
N PHE A 86 -5.53 -2.14 8.58
CA PHE A 86 -5.14 -2.67 9.88
C PHE A 86 -4.57 -1.52 10.69
N TYR A 87 -5.24 -1.17 11.79
CA TYR A 87 -4.78 -0.17 12.75
C TYR A 87 -4.38 -0.93 14.03
N GLN A 88 -3.09 -0.90 14.36
CA GLN A 88 -2.63 -1.19 15.72
C GLN A 88 -2.33 0.15 16.36
N GLY A 89 -3.19 0.55 17.29
CA GLY A 89 -2.95 1.62 18.26
C GLY A 89 -2.78 1.02 19.64
#